data_AF-A0A6P0TPG4-F1
#
_entry.id   AF-A0A6P0TPG4-F1
#
_cell.length_a   1.000
_cell.length_b   1.000
_cell.length_c   1.000
_cell.angle_alpha   90.00
_cell.angle_beta   90.00
_cell.angle_gamma   90.00
#
_symmetry.space_group_name_H-M   'P 1'
#
loop_
_entity.id
_entity.type
_entity.pdbx_description
1 polymer ?
#
loop_
_entity_poly.entity_id
_entity_poly.type
_entity_poly.pdbx_seq_one_letter_code
_entity_poly.pdbx_strand_id
1 'polypeptide(L)' 'MDIRVVIVLLPIAIAASWALLNIGRAAIGQFQQFLDN' A
#
# COMPACT_ATOMS: atom_id res chain seq x y z
N MET A 1 18.44 15.72 1.78
CA MET A 1 17.63 14.80 2.61
C MET A 1 18.58 13.90 3.37
N ASP A 2 18.42 13.72 4.68
CA ASP A 2 19.24 12.80 5.48
C ASP A 2 18.92 11.35 5.08
N ILE A 3 19.95 10.54 4.73
CA ILE A 3 19.80 9.14 4.30
C ILE A 3 19.07 8.29 5.34
N ARG A 4 19.14 8.68 6.62
CA ARG A 4 18.41 8.04 7.71
C ARG A 4 16.90 8.04 7.48
N VAL A 5 16.34 9.09 6.88
CA VAL A 5 14.90 9.14 6.56
C VAL A 5 14.54 8.05 5.54
N VAL A 6 15.37 7.86 4.52
CA VAL A 6 15.18 6.79 3.53
C VAL A 6 15.27 5.43 4.19
N ILE A 7 16.30 5.20 5.02
CA ILE A 7 16.50 3.94 5.73
C ILE A 7 15.31 3.60 6.64
N VAL A 8 14.75 4.59 7.34
CA VAL A 8 13.60 4.40 8.24
C VAL A 8 12.31 4.10 7.47
N LEU A 9 12.10 4.74 6.31
CA LEU A 9 10.87 4.55 5.52
C LEU A 9 10.95 3.37 4.55
N LEU A 10 12.14 2.90 4.18
CA LEU A 10 12.34 1.80 3.25
C LEU A 10 11.54 0.54 3.62
N PRO A 11 11.51 0.07 4.89
CA PRO A 11 10.73 -1.11 5.26
C PRO A 11 9.24 -0.93 5.05
N ILE A 12 8.71 0.28 5.32
CA ILE A 12 7.29 0.60 5.13
C ILE A 12 6.95 0.62 3.65
N ALA A 13 7.79 1.23 2.81
CA ALA A 13 7.58 1.26 1.37
C ALA A 13 7.55 -0.16 0.78
N ILE A 14 8.48 -1.03 1.19
CA ILE A 14 8.53 -2.42 0.73
C ILE A 14 7.27 -3.19 1.18
N ALA A 15 6.87 -3.04 2.44
CA ALA A 15 5.66 -3.69 2.96
C ALA A 15 4.39 -3.21 2.24
N ALA A 16 4.28 -1.90 1.99
CA ALA A 16 3.18 -1.32 1.24
C ALA A 16 3.14 -1.82 -0.20
N SER A 17 4.30 -1.90 -0.88
CA SER A 17 4.39 -2.48 -2.23
C SER A 17 3.94 -3.95 -2.24
N TRP A 18 4.38 -4.76 -1.28
CA TRP A 18 3.95 -6.14 -1.16
C TRP A 18 2.42 -6.24 -0.96
N ALA A 19 1.85 -5.43 -0.06
CA ALA A 19 0.41 -5.43 0.20
C ALA A 19 -0.40 -5.01 -1.05
N LEU A 20 0.03 -3.95 -1.76
CA LEU A 20 -0.64 -3.48 -2.96
C LEU A 20 -0.61 -4.52 -4.09
N LEU A 21 0.53 -5.18 -4.31
CA LEU A 21 0.68 -6.17 -5.38
C LEU A 21 -0.13 -7.46 -5.13
N ASN A 22 -0.36 -7.82 -3.87
CA ASN A 22 -1.09 -9.04 -3.52
C ASN A 22 -2.59 -8.81 -3.31
N ILE A 23 -3.00 -7.67 -2.74
CA ILE A 23 -4.37 -7.44 -2.27
C ILE A 23 -5.05 -6.26 -3.00
N GLY A 24 -4.31 -5.48 -3.80
CA GLY A 24 -4.83 -4.25 -4.42
C GLY A 24 -6.11 -4.43 -5.25
N ARG A 25 -6.20 -5.51 -6.04
CA ARG A 25 -7.43 -5.80 -6.83
C ARG A 25 -8.65 -6.05 -5.94
N ALA A 26 -8.47 -6.80 -4.86
CA ALA A 26 -9.54 -7.10 -3.92
C ALA A 26 -9.99 -5.83 -3.18
N ALA A 27 -9.04 -4.99 -2.76
CA ALA A 27 -9.33 -3.72 -2.10
C ALA A 27 -10.12 -2.74 -3.00
N ILE A 28 -9.77 -2.65 -4.29
CA ILE A 28 -10.51 -1.83 -5.26
C ILE A 28 -11.94 -2.34 -5.43
N GLY A 29 -12.12 -3.66 -5.59
CA GLY A 29 -13.45 -4.25 -5.71
C GLY A 29 -14.31 -4.02 -4.45
N GLN A 30 -13.71 -4.16 -3.27
CA GLN A 30 -14.38 -3.87 -2.00
C GLN A 30 -14.77 -2.38 -1.89
N PHE A 31 -13.88 -1.48 -2.32
CA PHE A 31 -14.16 -0.04 -2.34
C PHE A 31 -15.29 0.33 -3.31
N GLN A 32 -15.32 -0.26 -4.50
CA GLN A 32 -16.42 -0.09 -5.45
C GLN A 32 -17.76 -0.55 -4.87
N GLN A 33 -17.79 -1.76 -4.30
CA GLN A 33 -19.00 -2.30 -3.66
C GLN A 33 -19.48 -1.43 -2.49
N PHE A 34 -18.58 -0.80 -1.75
CA PHE A 34 -18.95 0.14 -0.69
C PHE A 34 -19.64 1.40 -1.24
N LEU A 35 -19.24 1.89 -2.42
CA LEU A 35 -19.84 3.08 -3.05
C LEU A 35 -21.14 2.79 -3.80
N ASP A 36 -21.30 1.56 -4.32
CA ASP A 36 -22.49 1.15 -5.07
C ASP A 36 -23.66 0.74 -4.16
N ASN A 37 -23.44 0.66 -2.84
CA ASN A 37 -24.43 0.33 -1.81
C ASN A 37 -25.19 1.56 -1.29
#